data_AF-A0A367R927-F1
#
_entry.id   AF-A0A367R927-F1
#
_cell.length_a   1.000
_cell.length_b   1.000
_cell.length_c   1.000
_cell.angle_alpha   90.00
_cell.angle_beta   90.00
_cell.angle_gamma   90.00
#
_symmetry.space_group_name_H-M   'P 1'
#
loop_
_entity.id
_entity.type
_entity.pdbx_description
1 polymer ?
#
loop_
_entity_poly.entity_id
_entity_poly.type
_entity_poly.pdbx_seq_one_letter_code
_entity_poly.pdbx_strand_id
1 'polypeptide(L)'
;MSDQLVSEPLVSDIKKHPGLQALLSYPLVEAIVERRTRRVAQGASIDAGELSYTSPNQPDPLTPIEEAILIVATGMTGITTHDGPLYKPEGGKELGTPFLNIVARSGSSADNSQATSFFMINDEGIWLIKRLKGREALAALGDLPPKWEDWSEQDWLKAAAAVKHKISDRRLDFPRIYPYYLGWNKQISNLPGTTLFFPVVDCTRQYINVILILLSEPDGQKPLFVDDWQKFRPKSLADWAAWAGMHLGLSPKIPYQPIGGIERVKGGFVNPNNTVPLGLAQTMRTEHECFFILQNLMLIGQAMGVGGWVHGAVFQPFILQHDPDKEWYGLGFRMEPPTPKQSIWAPPPASQANPVGIDGVLEGLCPPYVKSMDEAVDRVIEEKYGSQGAYGDKEVFSRSYQAKSNAEAFLRNAEPHSKETIQYTKDICNYIYDTYGRFPAHIDAFFVPGIWLQFSHLELEYYQKYYDPALFSRQAKHAELWGDR
;
A
#
# COMPACT_ATOMS: atom_id res chain seq x y z
N MET A 1 -52.77 -8.35 -13.56
CA MET A 1 -52.34 -8.21 -14.97
C MET A 1 -51.58 -6.91 -15.09
N SER A 2 -50.49 -6.90 -15.86
CA SER A 2 -49.37 -5.94 -15.94
C SER A 2 -48.15 -6.40 -15.12
N ASP A 3 -47.44 -7.42 -15.59
CA ASP A 3 -46.48 -7.48 -16.71
C ASP A 3 -45.05 -7.29 -16.21
N GLN A 4 -44.37 -8.43 -16.20
CA GLN A 4 -42.93 -8.59 -16.09
C GLN A 4 -42.23 -7.75 -17.15
N LEU A 5 -41.31 -6.89 -16.73
CA LEU A 5 -40.13 -6.52 -17.51
C LEU A 5 -38.91 -6.71 -16.62
N VAL A 6 -38.62 -7.99 -16.33
CA VAL A 6 -37.23 -8.39 -16.13
C VAL A 6 -36.68 -8.46 -17.54
N SER A 7 -35.99 -7.41 -17.97
CA SER A 7 -35.18 -7.49 -19.18
C SER A 7 -34.14 -8.59 -18.96
N GLU A 8 -34.23 -9.67 -19.74
CA GLU A 8 -33.10 -10.59 -19.89
C GLU A 8 -31.85 -9.76 -20.23
N PRO A 9 -30.70 -10.02 -19.60
CA PRO A 9 -29.48 -9.34 -19.99
C PRO A 9 -29.26 -9.67 -21.46
N LEU A 10 -29.16 -8.63 -22.30
CA LEU A 10 -28.60 -8.73 -23.64
C LEU A 10 -27.26 -9.45 -23.49
N VAL A 11 -27.24 -10.74 -23.83
CA VAL A 11 -25.99 -11.49 -23.98
C VAL A 11 -25.30 -10.84 -25.15
N SER A 12 -24.47 -9.84 -24.86
CA SER A 12 -23.62 -9.23 -25.85
C SER A 12 -22.71 -10.35 -26.34
N ASP A 13 -22.83 -10.69 -27.62
CA ASP A 13 -22.02 -11.67 -28.34
C ASP A 13 -20.58 -11.13 -28.54
N ILE A 14 -20.00 -10.57 -27.48
CA ILE A 14 -18.63 -10.08 -27.44
C ILE A 14 -17.76 -11.31 -27.51
N LYS A 15 -17.09 -11.50 -28.65
CA LYS A 15 -16.05 -12.49 -28.81
C LYS A 15 -14.93 -12.16 -27.81
N LYS A 16 -14.92 -12.87 -26.68
CA LYS A 16 -13.91 -12.69 -25.62
C LYS A 16 -12.58 -13.30 -26.08
N HIS A 17 -11.48 -12.65 -25.71
CA HIS A 17 -10.13 -13.15 -25.93
C HIS A 17 -10.01 -14.57 -25.35
N PRO A 18 -9.50 -15.57 -26.09
CA PRO A 18 -9.48 -16.96 -25.63
C PRO A 18 -8.69 -17.12 -24.33
N GLY A 19 -7.58 -16.39 -24.19
CA GLY A 19 -6.77 -16.37 -22.97
C GLY A 19 -7.52 -15.79 -21.76
N LEU A 20 -8.34 -14.76 -21.99
CA LEU A 20 -9.17 -14.16 -20.94
C LEU A 20 -10.26 -15.14 -20.49
N GLN A 21 -10.90 -15.85 -21.42
CA GLN A 21 -11.88 -16.88 -21.08
C GLN A 21 -11.23 -18.02 -20.29
N ALA A 22 -10.03 -18.45 -20.70
CA ALA A 22 -9.25 -19.48 -20.03
C ALA A 22 -8.79 -19.06 -18.62
N LEU A 23 -8.50 -17.77 -18.40
CA LEU A 23 -8.20 -17.19 -17.09
C LEU A 23 -9.45 -17.21 -16.20
N LEU A 24 -10.56 -16.64 -16.67
CA LEU A 24 -11.80 -16.50 -15.91
C LEU A 24 -12.43 -17.86 -15.53
N SER A 25 -12.13 -18.90 -16.28
CA SER A 25 -12.61 -20.27 -16.02
C SER A 25 -11.62 -21.12 -15.21
N TYR A 26 -10.44 -20.59 -14.87
CA TYR A 26 -9.42 -21.36 -14.16
C TYR A 26 -9.76 -21.48 -12.66
N PRO A 27 -9.85 -22.70 -12.10
CA PRO A 27 -10.29 -22.87 -10.72
C PRO A 27 -9.30 -22.27 -9.70
N LEU A 28 -9.81 -21.44 -8.78
CA LEU A 28 -8.99 -20.83 -7.73
C LEU A 28 -8.23 -21.88 -6.88
N VAL A 29 -8.86 -23.02 -6.57
CA VAL A 29 -8.22 -24.09 -5.79
C VAL A 29 -7.05 -24.71 -6.56
N GLU A 30 -7.19 -24.89 -7.88
CA GLU A 30 -6.10 -25.35 -8.73
C GLU A 30 -4.97 -24.32 -8.78
N ALA A 31 -5.29 -23.02 -8.86
CA ALA A 31 -4.28 -21.95 -8.78
C ALA A 31 -3.44 -22.05 -7.51
N ILE A 32 -4.07 -22.31 -6.36
CA ILE A 32 -3.36 -22.47 -5.08
C ILE A 32 -2.44 -23.70 -5.12
N VAL A 33 -2.92 -24.82 -5.67
CA VAL A 33 -2.17 -26.09 -5.72
C VAL A 33 -1.00 -26.03 -6.69
N GLU A 34 -1.19 -25.43 -7.87
CA GLU A 34 -0.23 -25.45 -8.98
C GLU A 34 0.74 -24.27 -8.97
N ARG A 35 0.40 -23.17 -8.28
CA ARG A 35 1.27 -21.99 -8.23
C ARG A 35 2.64 -22.37 -7.70
N ARG A 36 3.65 -22.14 -8.52
CA ARG A 36 5.07 -22.26 -8.17
C ARG A 36 5.80 -21.01 -8.63
N THR A 37 7.00 -20.88 -8.12
CA THR A 37 7.87 -19.78 -8.53
C THR A 37 8.64 -20.19 -9.77
N ARG A 38 8.42 -19.50 -10.88
CA ARG A 38 9.05 -19.76 -12.18
C ARG A 38 9.60 -18.44 -12.72
N ARG A 39 10.89 -18.39 -13.00
CA ARG A 39 11.70 -17.17 -12.98
C ARG A 39 12.51 -16.95 -14.25
N VAL A 40 12.78 -18.03 -14.99
CA VAL A 40 13.64 -17.97 -16.16
C VAL A 40 12.79 -17.47 -17.32
N ALA A 41 12.88 -16.17 -17.54
CA ALA A 41 12.20 -15.49 -18.63
C ALA A 41 12.81 -15.89 -19.97
N GLN A 42 12.00 -15.85 -21.02
CA GLN A 42 12.48 -15.98 -22.38
C GLN A 42 13.58 -14.94 -22.65
N GLY A 43 14.67 -15.34 -23.31
CA GLY A 43 15.84 -14.48 -23.55
C GLY A 43 16.82 -14.36 -22.38
N ALA A 44 16.55 -15.00 -21.23
CA ALA A 44 17.47 -14.99 -20.10
C ALA A 44 18.65 -15.96 -20.29
N SER A 45 19.81 -15.61 -19.73
CA SER A 45 20.96 -16.51 -19.59
C SER A 45 21.28 -16.72 -18.12
N ILE A 46 21.57 -17.96 -17.75
CA ILE A 46 21.89 -18.39 -16.39
C ILE A 46 23.22 -19.15 -16.43
N ASP A 47 24.17 -18.66 -15.66
CA ASP A 47 25.39 -19.37 -15.30
C ASP A 47 25.15 -20.16 -14.00
N ALA A 48 25.23 -21.48 -14.13
CA ALA A 48 25.01 -22.46 -13.07
C ALA A 48 25.83 -23.75 -13.28
N GLY A 49 27.03 -23.65 -13.88
CA GLY A 49 27.86 -24.82 -14.19
C GLY A 49 27.19 -25.77 -15.19
N GLU A 50 27.04 -27.05 -14.85
CA GLU A 50 26.38 -28.06 -15.71
C GLU A 50 24.89 -27.75 -15.99
N LEU A 51 24.27 -26.93 -15.14
CA LEU A 51 22.89 -26.47 -15.27
C LEU A 51 22.79 -25.10 -15.96
N SER A 52 23.89 -24.59 -16.53
CA SER A 52 23.88 -23.32 -17.26
C SER A 52 23.01 -23.39 -18.50
N TYR A 53 22.41 -22.28 -18.84
CA TYR A 53 21.53 -22.15 -19.99
C TYR A 53 21.62 -20.75 -20.57
N THR A 54 21.79 -20.66 -21.89
CA THR A 54 21.70 -19.42 -22.66
C THR A 54 20.49 -19.56 -23.56
N SER A 55 19.49 -18.68 -23.38
CA SER A 55 18.32 -18.68 -24.24
C SER A 55 18.70 -18.40 -25.70
N PRO A 56 18.20 -19.22 -26.66
CA PRO A 56 18.30 -18.91 -28.08
C PRO A 56 17.20 -17.92 -28.53
N ASN A 57 16.23 -17.63 -27.66
CA ASN A 57 15.05 -16.84 -27.96
C ASN A 57 15.29 -15.36 -27.64
N GLN A 58 14.56 -14.47 -28.31
CA GLN A 58 14.54 -13.06 -27.91
C GLN A 58 13.67 -12.87 -26.65
N PRO A 59 13.99 -11.87 -25.81
CA PRO A 59 13.10 -11.44 -24.75
C PRO A 59 11.70 -11.14 -25.29
N ASP A 60 10.67 -11.62 -24.60
CA ASP A 60 9.29 -11.46 -25.03
C ASP A 60 8.45 -10.82 -23.92
N PRO A 61 8.10 -9.52 -24.05
CA PRO A 61 7.25 -8.82 -23.09
C PRO A 61 5.87 -9.44 -22.99
N LEU A 62 5.20 -9.23 -21.85
CA LEU A 62 3.77 -9.50 -21.74
C LEU A 62 2.99 -8.66 -22.76
N THR A 63 1.93 -9.22 -23.31
CA THR A 63 1.02 -8.48 -24.21
C THR A 63 0.26 -7.40 -23.44
N PRO A 64 -0.30 -6.38 -24.13
CA PRO A 64 -1.08 -5.33 -23.48
C PRO A 64 -2.23 -5.86 -22.63
N ILE A 65 -2.92 -6.92 -23.06
CA ILE A 65 -4.04 -7.49 -22.31
C ILE A 65 -3.58 -8.24 -21.06
N GLU A 66 -2.48 -8.98 -21.13
CA GLU A 66 -1.89 -9.64 -19.96
C GLU A 66 -1.45 -8.64 -18.90
N GLU A 67 -0.76 -7.57 -19.30
CA GLU A 67 -0.37 -6.50 -18.40
C GLU A 67 -1.60 -5.80 -17.80
N ALA A 68 -2.62 -5.52 -18.62
CA ALA A 68 -3.85 -4.88 -18.16
C ALA A 68 -4.57 -5.69 -17.08
N ILE A 69 -4.62 -7.02 -17.22
CA ILE A 69 -5.19 -7.92 -16.21
C ILE A 69 -4.44 -7.79 -14.87
N LEU A 70 -3.11 -7.82 -14.91
CA LEU A 70 -2.28 -7.68 -13.70
C LEU A 70 -2.46 -6.30 -13.05
N ILE A 71 -2.54 -5.22 -13.84
CA ILE A 71 -2.80 -3.87 -13.34
C ILE A 71 -4.17 -3.79 -12.65
N VAL A 72 -5.24 -4.19 -13.36
CA VAL A 72 -6.62 -4.13 -12.85
C VAL A 72 -6.76 -4.98 -11.58
N ALA A 73 -6.08 -6.12 -11.51
CA ALA A 73 -6.06 -6.99 -10.34
C ALA A 73 -5.46 -6.33 -9.08
N THR A 74 -4.67 -5.26 -9.19
CA THR A 74 -4.22 -4.47 -8.02
C THR A 74 -5.24 -3.42 -7.58
N GLY A 75 -6.25 -3.17 -8.40
CA GLY A 75 -7.14 -2.03 -8.29
C GLY A 75 -8.43 -2.34 -7.53
N MET A 76 -9.49 -1.67 -7.99
CA MET A 76 -10.80 -1.70 -7.36
C MET A 76 -11.56 -2.98 -7.69
N THR A 77 -12.25 -3.52 -6.69
CA THR A 77 -13.10 -4.71 -6.83
C THR A 77 -14.55 -4.46 -6.45
N GLY A 78 -14.87 -3.25 -5.98
CA GLY A 78 -16.23 -2.87 -5.61
C GLY A 78 -16.26 -1.79 -4.55
N ILE A 79 -17.20 -1.93 -3.60
CA ILE A 79 -17.46 -0.97 -2.53
C ILE A 79 -17.47 -1.73 -1.21
N THR A 80 -16.89 -1.16 -0.15
CA THR A 80 -16.86 -1.79 1.17
C THR A 80 -18.24 -1.79 1.83
N THR A 81 -18.50 -2.79 2.65
CA THR A 81 -19.62 -2.76 3.60
C THR A 81 -19.26 -1.89 4.79
N HIS A 82 -20.16 -0.99 5.18
CA HIS A 82 -20.04 -0.17 6.39
C HIS A 82 -20.88 -0.80 7.51
N ASP A 83 -20.43 -1.96 7.98
CA ASP A 83 -21.11 -2.81 8.97
C ASP A 83 -20.50 -2.71 10.39
N GLY A 84 -19.57 -1.78 10.60
CA GLY A 84 -19.02 -1.47 11.91
C GLY A 84 -20.08 -0.97 12.89
N PRO A 85 -20.05 -1.40 14.17
CA PRO A 85 -20.96 -0.89 15.19
C PRO A 85 -20.74 0.61 15.44
N LEU A 86 -21.82 1.33 15.73
CA LEU A 86 -21.79 2.78 16.03
C LEU A 86 -21.86 3.08 17.53
N TYR A 87 -21.92 2.04 18.37
CA TYR A 87 -22.03 2.12 19.81
C TYR A 87 -21.11 1.10 20.45
N LYS A 88 -20.48 1.48 21.56
CA LYS A 88 -19.59 0.60 22.31
C LYS A 88 -20.39 -0.35 23.21
N PRO A 89 -19.89 -1.58 23.46
CA PRO A 89 -20.55 -2.52 24.37
C PRO A 89 -20.74 -1.95 25.78
N GLU A 90 -19.80 -1.15 26.26
CA GLU A 90 -19.81 -0.51 27.59
C GLU A 90 -20.65 0.78 27.63
N GLY A 91 -21.28 1.15 26.50
CA GLY A 91 -22.05 2.37 26.33
C GLY A 91 -21.25 3.52 25.71
N GLY A 92 -21.97 4.46 25.10
CA GLY A 92 -21.38 5.55 24.34
C GLY A 92 -21.27 5.27 22.84
N LYS A 93 -20.76 6.26 22.11
CA LYS A 93 -20.65 6.25 20.65
C LYS A 93 -19.31 5.67 20.22
N GLU A 94 -19.31 4.93 19.11
CA GLU A 94 -18.08 4.59 18.41
C GLU A 94 -17.61 5.84 17.64
N LEU A 95 -16.46 6.37 18.02
CA LEU A 95 -16.01 7.67 17.53
C LEU A 95 -15.09 7.52 16.33
N GLY A 96 -15.46 8.26 15.30
CA GLY A 96 -14.60 8.62 14.20
C GLY A 96 -14.54 7.63 13.06
N THR A 97 -15.14 6.43 13.20
CA THR A 97 -15.28 5.38 12.18
C THR A 97 -13.98 5.07 11.40
N PRO A 98 -13.46 3.83 11.42
CA PRO A 98 -12.06 3.61 11.08
C PRO A 98 -11.68 3.94 9.63
N PHE A 99 -12.60 3.85 8.66
CA PHE A 99 -12.22 3.81 7.25
C PHE A 99 -11.70 5.14 6.68
N LEU A 100 -10.70 5.05 5.80
CA LEU A 100 -10.23 6.19 4.98
C LEU A 100 -10.80 6.20 3.56
N ASN A 101 -11.41 5.11 3.11
CA ASN A 101 -12.02 5.01 1.77
C ASN A 101 -13.34 4.22 1.84
N ILE A 102 -14.20 4.41 0.83
CA ILE A 102 -15.46 3.66 0.63
C ILE A 102 -15.32 2.58 -0.45
N VAL A 103 -14.50 2.86 -1.46
CA VAL A 103 -14.20 1.90 -2.54
C VAL A 103 -13.44 0.71 -1.94
N ALA A 104 -13.64 -0.50 -2.45
CA ALA A 104 -12.90 -1.70 -2.06
C ALA A 104 -11.82 -2.05 -3.10
N ARG A 105 -10.72 -2.66 -2.64
CA ARG A 105 -9.64 -3.20 -3.48
C ARG A 105 -9.52 -4.71 -3.32
N SER A 106 -8.77 -5.32 -4.24
CA SER A 106 -8.56 -6.78 -4.26
C SER A 106 -7.79 -7.32 -3.06
N GLY A 107 -6.94 -6.50 -2.42
CA GLY A 107 -6.24 -6.85 -1.19
C GLY A 107 -6.91 -6.27 0.04
N SER A 108 -6.98 -7.05 1.13
CA SER A 108 -7.45 -6.55 2.41
C SER A 108 -6.52 -5.45 2.93
N SER A 109 -7.10 -4.32 3.36
CA SER A 109 -6.35 -3.18 3.88
C SER A 109 -6.92 -2.78 5.24
N ALA A 110 -6.04 -2.65 6.24
CA ALA A 110 -6.44 -2.16 7.56
C ALA A 110 -7.13 -0.81 7.40
N ASP A 111 -8.29 -0.67 8.04
CA ASP A 111 -9.14 0.52 8.01
C ASP A 111 -9.47 1.00 6.58
N ASN A 112 -9.50 0.08 5.62
CA ASN A 112 -9.61 0.38 4.20
C ASN A 112 -8.71 1.56 3.76
N SER A 113 -7.51 1.65 4.35
CA SER A 113 -6.57 2.77 4.14
C SER A 113 -5.99 2.82 2.73
N GLN A 114 -5.89 1.64 2.13
CA GLN A 114 -5.41 1.40 0.78
C GLN A 114 -4.04 2.01 0.51
N ALA A 115 -3.15 1.98 1.49
CA ALA A 115 -1.88 2.70 1.48
C ALA A 115 -0.88 2.25 0.38
N THR A 116 -1.08 1.08 -0.22
CA THR A 116 -0.14 0.49 -1.19
C THR A 116 -0.38 1.01 -2.59
N SER A 117 0.63 1.67 -3.16
CA SER A 117 0.73 1.94 -4.61
C SER A 117 1.75 0.99 -5.23
N PHE A 118 1.59 0.66 -6.52
CA PHE A 118 2.56 -0.17 -7.24
C PHE A 118 3.26 0.66 -8.31
N PHE A 119 4.57 0.49 -8.42
CA PHE A 119 5.30 0.83 -9.64
C PHE A 119 5.37 -0.41 -10.51
N MET A 120 4.81 -0.32 -11.71
CA MET A 120 4.98 -1.33 -12.73
C MET A 120 6.17 -0.96 -13.62
N ILE A 121 7.06 -1.91 -13.88
CA ILE A 121 8.29 -1.67 -14.65
C ILE A 121 8.36 -2.70 -15.77
N ASN A 122 8.35 -2.23 -17.01
CA ASN A 122 8.42 -3.05 -18.23
C ASN A 122 9.40 -2.39 -19.22
N ASP A 123 9.51 -2.91 -20.45
CA ASP A 123 10.46 -2.39 -21.44
C ASP A 123 10.15 -0.95 -21.90
N GLU A 124 8.92 -0.47 -21.71
CA GLU A 124 8.52 0.90 -22.05
C GLU A 124 8.84 1.93 -20.96
N GLY A 125 9.18 1.46 -19.75
CA GLY A 125 9.64 2.29 -18.66
C GLY A 125 9.04 1.96 -17.28
N ILE A 126 8.89 3.00 -16.46
CA ILE A 126 8.35 2.91 -15.10
C ILE A 126 7.00 3.61 -15.07
N TRP A 127 6.01 2.95 -14.52
CA TRP A 127 4.64 3.43 -14.42
C TRP A 127 4.16 3.34 -12.97
N LEU A 128 3.65 4.43 -12.42
CA LEU A 128 2.86 4.37 -11.20
C LEU A 128 1.45 3.87 -11.54
N ILE A 129 0.97 2.88 -10.80
CA ILE A 129 -0.42 2.47 -10.80
C ILE A 129 -1.16 3.31 -9.76
N LYS A 130 -1.93 4.29 -10.24
CA LYS A 130 -2.67 5.24 -9.40
C LYS A 130 -3.75 4.56 -8.59
N ARG A 131 -3.92 5.03 -7.35
CA ARG A 131 -5.05 4.68 -6.48
C ARG A 131 -6.17 5.69 -6.68
N LEU A 132 -7.15 5.36 -7.51
CA LEU A 132 -8.33 6.20 -7.67
C LEU A 132 -9.16 6.19 -6.38
N LYS A 133 -9.76 7.33 -6.02
CA LYS A 133 -10.58 7.48 -4.81
C LYS A 133 -11.93 8.13 -5.10
N GLY A 134 -12.90 7.93 -4.21
CA GLY A 134 -14.18 8.65 -4.20
C GLY A 134 -14.88 8.68 -5.56
N ARG A 135 -15.23 9.88 -6.03
CA ARG A 135 -15.92 10.08 -7.32
C ARG A 135 -15.07 9.74 -8.55
N GLU A 136 -13.75 9.97 -8.49
CA GLU A 136 -12.84 9.63 -9.59
C GLU A 136 -12.84 8.11 -9.84
N ALA A 137 -12.76 7.35 -8.75
CA ALA A 137 -12.87 5.90 -8.76
C ALA A 137 -14.22 5.42 -9.35
N LEU A 138 -15.34 6.01 -8.93
CA LEU A 138 -16.65 5.67 -9.48
C LEU A 138 -16.78 6.04 -10.96
N ALA A 139 -16.22 7.18 -11.38
CA ALA A 139 -16.24 7.62 -12.78
C ALA A 139 -15.44 6.67 -13.68
N ALA A 140 -14.28 6.21 -13.21
CA ALA A 140 -13.45 5.25 -13.95
C ALA A 140 -14.13 3.88 -14.15
N LEU A 141 -14.99 3.47 -13.22
CA LEU A 141 -15.77 2.23 -13.32
C LEU A 141 -17.15 2.39 -13.98
N GLY A 142 -17.66 3.62 -14.11
CA GLY A 142 -19.08 3.87 -14.40
C GLY A 142 -19.59 3.30 -15.72
N ASP A 143 -18.72 3.19 -16.72
CA ASP A 143 -19.05 2.65 -18.04
C ASP A 143 -18.77 1.15 -18.18
N LEU A 144 -18.15 0.52 -17.16
CA LEU A 144 -17.70 -0.87 -17.23
C LEU A 144 -18.79 -1.82 -16.70
N PRO A 145 -18.91 -3.03 -17.26
CA PRO A 145 -19.82 -4.03 -16.70
C PRO A 145 -19.50 -4.34 -15.23
N PRO A 146 -20.48 -4.71 -14.40
CA PRO A 146 -20.27 -4.92 -12.96
C PRO A 146 -19.40 -6.15 -12.65
N LYS A 147 -19.28 -7.08 -13.59
CA LYS A 147 -18.49 -8.29 -13.43
C LYS A 147 -17.40 -8.33 -14.48
N TRP A 148 -16.19 -8.68 -14.06
CA TRP A 148 -15.06 -8.92 -14.96
C TRP A 148 -15.34 -10.00 -16.00
N GLU A 149 -16.24 -10.94 -15.71
CA GLU A 149 -16.64 -11.96 -16.69
C GLU A 149 -17.27 -11.34 -17.94
N ASP A 150 -17.89 -10.17 -17.84
CA ASP A 150 -18.58 -9.48 -18.93
C ASP A 150 -17.70 -8.46 -19.65
N TRP A 151 -16.46 -8.25 -19.20
CA TRP A 151 -15.54 -7.27 -19.78
C TRP A 151 -14.98 -7.78 -21.11
N SER A 152 -14.99 -6.92 -22.13
CA SER A 152 -14.24 -7.10 -23.36
C SER A 152 -12.75 -6.82 -23.13
N GLU A 153 -11.89 -7.24 -24.06
CA GLU A 153 -10.46 -6.89 -24.03
C GLU A 153 -10.24 -5.38 -23.94
N GLN A 154 -11.02 -4.60 -24.69
CA GLN A 154 -10.95 -3.14 -24.68
C GLN A 154 -11.30 -2.54 -23.31
N ASP A 155 -12.19 -3.18 -22.55
CA ASP A 155 -12.56 -2.74 -21.19
C ASP A 155 -11.39 -2.91 -20.22
N TRP A 156 -10.68 -4.05 -20.28
CA TRP A 156 -9.47 -4.28 -19.50
C TRP A 156 -8.37 -3.27 -19.84
N LEU A 157 -8.13 -3.04 -21.13
CA LEU A 157 -7.14 -2.07 -21.60
C LEU A 157 -7.49 -0.64 -21.17
N LYS A 158 -8.76 -0.23 -21.30
CA LYS A 158 -9.25 1.08 -20.85
C LYS A 158 -9.07 1.25 -19.34
N ALA A 159 -9.45 0.24 -18.56
CA ALA A 159 -9.33 0.27 -17.10
C ALA A 159 -7.86 0.37 -16.64
N ALA A 160 -6.97 -0.40 -17.26
CA ALA A 160 -5.54 -0.33 -16.95
C ALA A 160 -4.93 1.03 -17.35
N ALA A 161 -5.27 1.54 -18.54
CA ALA A 161 -4.79 2.84 -19.02
C ALA A 161 -5.22 4.00 -18.11
N ALA A 162 -6.43 3.93 -17.52
CA ALA A 162 -6.95 4.97 -16.62
C ALA A 162 -6.12 5.16 -15.34
N VAL A 163 -5.36 4.13 -14.93
CA VAL A 163 -4.55 4.18 -13.69
C VAL A 163 -3.05 4.24 -13.94
N LYS A 164 -2.57 3.99 -15.16
CA LYS A 164 -1.15 4.12 -15.51
C LYS A 164 -0.73 5.59 -15.54
N HIS A 165 0.34 5.91 -14.83
CA HIS A 165 1.00 7.22 -14.89
C HIS A 165 2.49 7.04 -15.12
N LYS A 166 3.00 7.55 -16.24
CA LYS A 166 4.41 7.34 -16.62
C LYS A 166 5.34 8.16 -15.72
N ILE A 167 6.36 7.50 -15.18
CA ILE A 167 7.39 8.08 -14.31
C ILE A 167 8.71 8.23 -15.06
N SER A 168 9.01 7.28 -15.95
CA SER A 168 10.27 7.23 -16.71
C SER A 168 10.04 6.47 -18.01
N ASP A 169 10.77 6.85 -19.07
CA ASP A 169 10.82 6.15 -20.37
C ASP A 169 11.78 4.96 -20.39
N ARG A 170 12.36 4.61 -19.24
CA ARG A 170 13.30 3.50 -19.10
C ARG A 170 13.08 2.72 -17.82
N ARG A 171 13.52 1.47 -17.83
CA ARG A 171 13.53 0.55 -16.67
C ARG A 171 14.40 1.11 -15.54
N LEU A 172 14.27 0.50 -14.36
CA LEU A 172 15.29 0.63 -13.32
C LEU A 172 16.63 0.15 -13.86
N ASP A 173 17.69 0.87 -13.52
CA ASP A 173 19.02 0.54 -14.01
C ASP A 173 20.07 0.84 -12.93
N PHE A 174 20.85 -0.18 -12.64
CA PHE A 174 21.86 -0.19 -11.59
C PHE A 174 22.95 -1.18 -11.98
N PRO A 175 24.21 -0.95 -11.57
CA PRO A 175 25.27 -1.91 -11.76
C PRO A 175 24.87 -3.31 -11.23
N ARG A 176 25.07 -4.36 -12.04
CA ARG A 176 24.73 -5.76 -11.72
C ARG A 176 25.67 -6.41 -10.68
N ILE A 177 25.96 -5.68 -9.60
CA ILE A 177 26.88 -6.05 -8.50
C ILE A 177 26.22 -5.79 -7.14
N TYR A 178 26.81 -6.32 -6.06
CA TYR A 178 26.40 -5.95 -4.70
C TYR A 178 26.95 -4.53 -4.39
N PRO A 179 26.22 -3.64 -3.70
CA PRO A 179 24.97 -3.86 -2.95
C PRO A 179 23.67 -3.71 -3.76
N TYR A 180 23.73 -3.43 -5.07
CA TYR A 180 22.52 -3.17 -5.87
C TYR A 180 21.75 -4.44 -6.22
N TYR A 181 22.38 -5.47 -6.78
CA TYR A 181 21.71 -6.74 -7.06
C TYR A 181 22.28 -7.83 -6.14
N LEU A 182 21.40 -8.43 -5.33
CA LEU A 182 21.76 -9.48 -4.38
C LEU A 182 21.86 -10.86 -5.05
N GLY A 183 23.01 -11.50 -4.87
CA GLY A 183 23.22 -12.90 -5.27
C GLY A 183 22.89 -13.16 -6.74
N TRP A 184 22.11 -14.20 -6.98
CA TRP A 184 21.70 -14.68 -8.31
C TRP A 184 20.68 -13.77 -9.00
N ASN A 185 20.06 -12.82 -8.29
CA ASN A 185 19.13 -11.86 -8.91
C ASN A 185 19.82 -10.95 -9.93
N LYS A 186 21.16 -10.83 -9.86
CA LYS A 186 21.99 -10.20 -10.89
C LYS A 186 21.72 -10.76 -12.29
N GLN A 187 21.46 -12.06 -12.39
CA GLN A 187 21.34 -12.76 -13.66
C GLN A 187 19.94 -12.65 -14.29
N ILE A 188 18.87 -12.54 -13.49
CA ILE A 188 17.49 -12.79 -13.97
C ILE A 188 16.43 -11.78 -13.53
N SER A 189 16.74 -10.90 -12.57
CA SER A 189 15.81 -9.85 -12.15
C SER A 189 15.82 -8.68 -13.13
N ASN A 190 14.66 -8.07 -13.40
CA ASN A 190 14.56 -6.84 -14.20
C ASN A 190 15.30 -6.95 -15.54
N LEU A 191 15.16 -8.08 -16.23
CA LEU A 191 15.68 -8.24 -17.59
C LEU A 191 14.67 -7.69 -18.62
N PRO A 192 15.10 -7.41 -19.86
CA PRO A 192 14.16 -7.17 -20.95
C PRO A 192 13.12 -8.29 -21.07
N GLY A 193 11.92 -7.98 -21.56
CA GLY A 193 10.80 -8.91 -21.70
C GLY A 193 10.07 -9.26 -20.38
N THR A 194 10.54 -8.75 -19.23
CA THR A 194 9.89 -9.00 -17.93
C THR A 194 9.04 -7.81 -17.48
N THR A 195 7.96 -8.07 -16.75
CA THR A 195 7.12 -7.03 -16.13
C THR A 195 7.20 -7.14 -14.60
N LEU A 196 7.56 -6.06 -13.93
CA LEU A 196 7.68 -5.99 -12.47
C LEU A 196 6.53 -5.23 -11.86
N PHE A 197 6.10 -5.64 -10.66
CA PHE A 197 5.26 -4.89 -9.75
C PHE A 197 6.04 -4.68 -8.45
N PHE A 198 6.33 -3.42 -8.13
CA PHE A 198 7.06 -3.01 -6.94
C PHE A 198 6.14 -2.20 -6.01
N PRO A 199 5.75 -2.73 -4.83
CA PRO A 199 4.89 -2.03 -3.89
C PRO A 199 5.64 -0.93 -3.12
N VAL A 200 4.98 0.21 -2.95
CA VAL A 200 5.39 1.29 -2.06
C VAL A 200 4.19 1.65 -1.17
N VAL A 201 4.42 1.72 0.14
CA VAL A 201 3.38 1.90 1.16
C VAL A 201 3.47 3.31 1.74
N ASP A 202 2.40 4.09 1.60
CA ASP A 202 2.27 5.39 2.27
C ASP A 202 1.96 5.19 3.76
N CYS A 203 2.96 5.37 4.60
CA CYS A 203 2.84 5.25 6.05
C CYS A 203 2.40 6.54 6.73
N THR A 204 2.14 7.64 6.02
CA THR A 204 1.83 8.92 6.66
C THR A 204 0.36 9.04 7.04
N ARG A 205 -0.55 8.74 6.10
CA ARG A 205 -2.01 8.88 6.26
C ARG A 205 -2.57 7.90 7.30
N GLN A 206 -2.28 6.62 7.12
CA GLN A 206 -2.82 5.59 8.00
C GLN A 206 -2.24 5.67 9.40
N TYR A 207 -1.00 6.12 9.56
CA TYR A 207 -0.40 6.32 10.89
C TYR A 207 -1.16 7.39 11.69
N ILE A 208 -1.52 8.51 11.06
CA ILE A 208 -2.38 9.54 11.66
C ILE A 208 -3.77 8.96 11.99
N ASN A 209 -4.36 8.20 11.06
CA ASN A 209 -5.67 7.58 11.27
C ASN A 209 -5.67 6.60 12.46
N VAL A 210 -4.63 5.78 12.62
CA VAL A 210 -4.53 4.86 13.76
C VAL A 210 -4.35 5.62 15.08
N ILE A 211 -3.60 6.73 15.10
CA ILE A 211 -3.53 7.59 16.31
C ILE A 211 -4.93 8.11 16.66
N LEU A 212 -5.69 8.61 15.69
CA LEU A 212 -7.06 9.08 15.90
C LEU A 212 -7.97 7.97 16.45
N ILE A 213 -7.88 6.76 15.89
CA ILE A 213 -8.66 5.59 16.34
C ILE A 213 -8.30 5.20 17.78
N LEU A 214 -7.01 5.11 18.10
CA LEU A 214 -6.57 4.77 19.47
C LEU A 214 -7.03 5.81 20.50
N LEU A 215 -7.17 7.07 20.08
CA LEU A 215 -7.64 8.18 20.91
C LEU A 215 -9.17 8.39 20.86
N SER A 216 -9.93 7.45 20.29
CA SER A 216 -11.41 7.46 20.30
C SER A 216 -12.04 6.79 21.52
N GLU A 217 -11.24 6.25 22.44
CA GLU A 217 -11.75 5.67 23.69
C GLU A 217 -12.29 6.73 24.68
N PRO A 218 -13.17 6.39 25.62
CA PRO A 218 -13.61 7.31 26.67
C PRO A 218 -12.44 7.94 27.43
N ASP A 219 -12.66 9.14 27.99
CA ASP A 219 -11.66 9.79 28.84
C ASP A 219 -11.22 8.87 29.97
N GLY A 220 -9.93 8.86 30.24
CA GLY A 220 -9.32 8.00 31.25
C GLY A 220 -9.10 6.55 30.78
N GLN A 221 -9.49 6.20 29.55
CA GLN A 221 -9.18 4.90 28.91
C GLN A 221 -8.22 5.03 27.73
N LYS A 222 -8.23 6.18 27.04
CA LYS A 222 -7.32 6.47 25.91
C LYS A 222 -5.86 6.21 26.28
N PRO A 223 -5.05 5.61 25.42
CA PRO A 223 -3.66 5.35 25.73
C PRO A 223 -2.83 6.64 25.80
N LEU A 224 -1.84 6.65 26.68
CA LEU A 224 -0.77 7.65 26.67
C LEU A 224 0.29 7.23 25.65
N PHE A 225 0.50 8.06 24.62
CA PHE A 225 1.63 7.90 23.72
C PHE A 225 2.92 8.30 24.43
N VAL A 226 3.92 7.43 24.37
CA VAL A 226 5.23 7.64 24.98
C VAL A 226 6.31 7.48 23.94
N ASP A 227 7.30 8.37 24.00
CA ASP A 227 8.52 8.23 23.24
C ASP A 227 9.53 7.45 24.08
N ASP A 228 9.61 6.15 23.81
CA ASP A 228 10.48 5.17 24.46
C ASP A 228 11.95 5.27 24.01
N TRP A 229 12.26 6.14 23.05
CA TRP A 229 13.62 6.46 22.62
C TRP A 229 14.18 7.73 23.26
N GLN A 230 13.33 8.55 23.89
CA GLN A 230 13.75 9.73 24.64
C GLN A 230 13.54 9.52 26.14
N LYS A 231 14.56 9.87 26.92
CA LYS A 231 14.41 10.03 28.37
C LYS A 231 13.46 11.20 28.64
N PHE A 232 12.75 11.14 29.75
CA PHE A 232 11.93 12.25 30.21
C PHE A 232 12.76 13.54 30.37
N ARG A 233 12.37 14.58 29.63
CA ARG A 233 12.99 15.91 29.62
C ARG A 233 11.92 16.95 29.99
N PRO A 234 12.00 17.55 31.19
CA PRO A 234 11.01 18.52 31.63
C PRO A 234 10.91 19.74 30.73
N LYS A 235 9.69 20.12 30.34
CA LYS A 235 9.41 21.34 29.57
C LYS A 235 8.45 22.29 30.28
N SER A 236 7.52 21.76 31.07
CA SER A 236 6.55 22.55 31.85
C SER A 236 6.89 22.58 33.35
N LEU A 237 6.20 23.45 34.10
CA LEU A 237 6.28 23.47 35.57
C LEU A 237 5.84 22.14 36.18
N ALA A 238 4.78 21.53 35.62
CA ALA A 238 4.30 20.21 36.05
C ALA A 238 5.35 19.12 35.80
N ASP A 239 6.06 19.19 34.67
CA ASP A 239 7.14 18.25 34.36
C ASP A 239 8.31 18.39 35.33
N TRP A 240 8.72 19.63 35.64
CA TRP A 240 9.80 19.91 36.58
C TRP A 240 9.48 19.41 37.99
N ALA A 241 8.23 19.63 38.45
CA ALA A 241 7.77 19.10 39.73
C ALA A 241 7.80 17.57 39.76
N ALA A 242 7.35 16.90 38.69
CA ALA A 242 7.39 15.44 38.59
C ALA A 242 8.81 14.89 38.51
N TRP A 243 9.71 15.56 37.78
CA TRP A 243 11.12 15.19 37.68
C TRP A 243 11.82 15.30 39.03
N ALA A 244 11.62 16.39 39.76
CA ALA A 244 12.16 16.56 41.11
C ALA A 244 11.58 15.51 42.07
N GLY A 245 10.27 15.28 42.03
CA GLY A 245 9.60 14.24 42.81
C GLY A 245 10.19 12.86 42.57
N MET A 246 10.49 12.50 41.32
CA MET A 246 11.08 11.21 40.97
C MET A 246 12.48 11.04 41.57
N HIS A 247 13.34 12.06 41.49
CA HIS A 247 14.72 11.99 42.03
C HIS A 247 14.77 12.07 43.56
N LEU A 248 13.75 12.67 44.17
CA LEU A 248 13.58 12.70 45.63
C LEU A 248 12.85 11.46 46.18
N GLY A 249 12.43 10.52 45.32
CA GLY A 249 11.68 9.31 45.73
C GLY A 249 10.24 9.58 46.17
N LEU A 250 9.69 10.75 45.84
CA LEU A 250 8.33 11.19 46.19
C LEU A 250 7.29 10.81 45.13
N SER A 251 7.72 10.41 43.93
CA SER A 251 6.84 9.97 42.84
C SER A 251 7.43 8.79 42.06
N PRO A 252 6.61 8.02 41.32
CA PRO A 252 7.08 6.94 40.46
C PRO A 252 8.11 7.41 39.43
N LYS A 253 8.95 6.48 38.97
CA LYS A 253 9.90 6.74 37.89
C LYS A 253 9.20 6.97 36.56
N ILE A 254 9.72 7.93 35.79
CA ILE A 254 9.26 8.31 34.46
C ILE A 254 10.40 7.98 33.48
N PRO A 255 10.47 6.73 32.99
CA PRO A 255 11.63 6.27 32.21
C PRO A 255 11.69 6.88 30.81
N TYR A 256 10.53 7.20 30.24
CA TYR A 256 10.35 7.63 28.85
C TYR A 256 9.61 8.96 28.79
N GLN A 257 9.72 9.66 27.67
CA GLN A 257 9.07 10.95 27.49
C GLN A 257 7.56 10.77 27.21
N PRO A 258 6.65 11.21 28.11
CA PRO A 258 5.23 11.27 27.79
C PRO A 258 4.98 12.38 26.77
N ILE A 259 4.32 12.03 25.66
CA ILE A 259 3.96 13.00 24.63
C ILE A 259 2.76 13.80 25.15
N GLY A 260 2.84 15.14 25.06
CA GLY A 260 1.90 16.05 25.74
C GLY A 260 2.22 16.34 27.22
N GLY A 261 3.30 15.76 27.77
CA GLY A 261 3.82 16.11 29.11
C GLY A 261 2.99 15.58 30.30
N ILE A 262 3.40 15.95 31.51
CA ILE A 262 2.78 15.47 32.76
C ILE A 262 1.38 16.03 32.99
N GLU A 263 1.05 17.18 32.40
CA GLU A 263 -0.30 17.73 32.44
C GLU A 263 -1.29 16.77 31.77
N ARG A 264 -0.92 16.18 30.62
CA ARG A 264 -1.74 15.17 29.95
C ARG A 264 -1.90 13.91 30.80
N VAL A 265 -0.84 13.47 31.47
CA VAL A 265 -0.84 12.31 32.39
C VAL A 265 -1.82 12.50 33.56
N LYS A 266 -1.95 13.73 34.07
CA LYS A 266 -2.80 14.05 35.23
C LYS A 266 -4.19 14.55 34.86
N GLY A 267 -4.40 14.98 33.62
CA GLY A 267 -5.62 15.66 33.17
C GLY A 267 -6.85 14.77 33.00
N GLY A 268 -6.75 13.46 33.23
CA GLY A 268 -7.87 12.52 33.12
C GLY A 268 -8.29 12.17 31.70
N PHE A 269 -7.70 12.80 30.67
CA PHE A 269 -7.99 12.50 29.26
C PHE A 269 -7.43 11.12 28.84
N VAL A 270 -6.23 10.76 29.31
CA VAL A 270 -5.55 9.49 29.01
C VAL A 270 -5.43 8.61 30.26
N ASN A 271 -5.26 7.30 30.04
CA ASN A 271 -4.87 6.34 31.05
C ASN A 271 -3.34 6.17 31.05
N PRO A 272 -2.61 6.62 32.09
CA PRO A 272 -1.16 6.47 32.13
C PRO A 272 -0.68 5.03 32.31
N ASN A 273 -1.57 4.10 32.68
CA ASN A 273 -1.25 2.67 32.77
C ASN A 273 -1.42 1.93 31.43
N ASN A 274 -2.04 2.57 30.44
CA ASN A 274 -2.17 2.07 29.08
C ASN A 274 -1.28 2.91 28.17
N THR A 275 -0.11 2.41 27.80
CA THR A 275 0.88 3.19 27.03
C THR A 275 1.07 2.64 25.63
N VAL A 276 1.26 3.54 24.66
CA VAL A 276 1.62 3.21 23.29
C VAL A 276 3.03 3.76 23.02
N PRO A 277 4.06 2.90 23.03
CA PRO A 277 5.43 3.31 22.72
C PRO A 277 5.62 3.55 21.22
N LEU A 278 6.28 4.65 20.85
CA LEU A 278 6.58 4.98 19.45
C LEU A 278 7.45 3.91 18.76
N GLY A 279 8.40 3.30 19.46
CA GLY A 279 9.30 2.30 18.91
C GLY A 279 8.60 1.05 18.38
N LEU A 280 7.41 0.73 18.90
CA LEU A 280 6.60 -0.42 18.47
C LEU A 280 5.57 -0.06 17.40
N ALA A 281 5.40 1.23 17.08
CA ALA A 281 4.41 1.65 16.10
C ALA A 281 4.76 1.14 14.68
N GLN A 282 6.05 1.18 14.29
CA GLN A 282 6.53 0.72 12.98
C GLN A 282 5.63 1.21 11.83
N THR A 283 5.19 0.32 10.95
CA THR A 283 4.23 0.58 9.87
C THR A 283 2.78 0.69 10.33
N MET A 284 2.46 0.43 11.60
CA MET A 284 1.10 0.33 12.14
C MET A 284 0.21 -0.63 11.33
N ARG A 285 0.80 -1.74 10.84
CA ARG A 285 0.17 -2.77 9.99
C ARG A 285 -0.29 -2.29 8.61
N THR A 286 0.08 -1.07 8.21
CA THR A 286 -0.33 -0.44 6.94
C THR A 286 0.12 -1.23 5.70
N GLU A 287 1.24 -1.94 5.81
CA GLU A 287 1.89 -2.71 4.74
C GLU A 287 1.19 -4.03 4.38
N HIS A 288 0.29 -4.56 5.23
CA HIS A 288 -0.29 -5.89 5.01
C HIS A 288 -1.03 -6.02 3.67
N GLU A 289 -1.67 -4.93 3.22
CA GLU A 289 -2.34 -4.85 1.92
C GLU A 289 -1.43 -5.29 0.77
N CYS A 290 -0.16 -4.87 0.79
CA CYS A 290 0.77 -5.19 -0.29
C CYS A 290 0.96 -6.70 -0.42
N PHE A 291 1.08 -7.43 0.68
CA PHE A 291 1.29 -8.88 0.66
C PHE A 291 0.07 -9.63 0.15
N PHE A 292 -1.15 -9.16 0.49
CA PHE A 292 -2.38 -9.74 -0.04
C PHE A 292 -2.53 -9.51 -1.54
N ILE A 293 -2.22 -8.30 -2.04
CA ILE A 293 -2.27 -8.01 -3.48
C ILE A 293 -1.22 -8.85 -4.22
N LEU A 294 0.01 -8.95 -3.71
CA LEU A 294 1.06 -9.77 -4.32
C LEU A 294 0.67 -11.25 -4.39
N GLN A 295 0.02 -11.77 -3.35
CA GLN A 295 -0.51 -13.14 -3.36
C GLN A 295 -1.58 -13.32 -4.44
N ASN A 296 -2.51 -12.38 -4.58
CA ASN A 296 -3.52 -12.41 -5.63
C ASN A 296 -2.89 -12.40 -7.02
N LEU A 297 -1.92 -11.51 -7.26
CA LEU A 297 -1.19 -11.43 -8.53
C LEU A 297 -0.45 -12.75 -8.84
N MET A 298 0.17 -13.39 -7.84
CA MET A 298 0.82 -14.69 -8.04
C MET A 298 -0.18 -15.79 -8.47
N LEU A 299 -1.40 -15.78 -7.92
CA LEU A 299 -2.45 -16.73 -8.32
C LEU A 299 -2.98 -16.42 -9.72
N ILE A 300 -3.18 -15.13 -10.04
CA ILE A 300 -3.61 -14.69 -11.37
C ILE A 300 -2.55 -15.04 -12.42
N GLY A 301 -1.27 -14.78 -12.17
CA GLY A 301 -0.20 -15.16 -13.10
C GLY A 301 -0.09 -16.67 -13.31
N GLN A 302 -0.31 -17.48 -12.27
CA GLN A 302 -0.45 -18.93 -12.43
C GLN A 302 -1.61 -19.27 -13.37
N ALA A 303 -2.78 -18.68 -13.16
CA ALA A 303 -3.96 -18.90 -13.97
C ALA A 303 -3.78 -18.41 -15.42
N MET A 304 -3.06 -17.31 -15.65
CA MET A 304 -2.70 -16.84 -16.98
C MET A 304 -1.72 -17.80 -17.68
N GLY A 305 -0.94 -18.58 -16.93
CA GLY A 305 0.12 -19.42 -17.47
C GLY A 305 1.40 -18.65 -17.78
N VAL A 306 1.65 -17.55 -17.07
CA VAL A 306 2.94 -16.85 -17.15
C VAL A 306 3.88 -17.33 -16.04
N GLY A 307 5.17 -17.04 -16.20
CA GLY A 307 6.14 -17.10 -15.12
C GLY A 307 5.85 -16.05 -14.06
N GLY A 308 6.18 -16.33 -12.80
CA GLY A 308 5.88 -15.43 -11.68
C GLY A 308 6.78 -15.72 -10.49
N TRP A 309 7.35 -14.66 -9.90
CA TRP A 309 8.12 -14.78 -8.67
C TRP A 309 8.21 -13.52 -7.83
N VAL A 310 8.17 -13.74 -6.51
CA VAL A 310 8.49 -12.72 -5.51
C VAL A 310 9.97 -12.82 -5.14
N HIS A 311 10.71 -11.72 -5.23
CA HIS A 311 12.13 -11.62 -4.89
C HIS A 311 12.51 -10.19 -4.45
N GLY A 312 13.78 -9.96 -4.13
CA GLY A 312 14.31 -8.62 -3.86
C GLY A 312 15.62 -8.41 -4.62
N ALA A 313 15.75 -7.29 -5.34
CA ALA A 313 16.96 -6.96 -6.08
C ALA A 313 17.63 -5.71 -5.51
N VAL A 314 17.23 -4.54 -6.00
CA VAL A 314 17.75 -3.24 -5.55
C VAL A 314 17.06 -2.83 -4.25
N PHE A 315 17.83 -2.78 -3.17
CA PHE A 315 17.34 -2.42 -1.84
C PHE A 315 17.35 -0.91 -1.63
N GLN A 316 16.58 -0.48 -0.63
CA GLN A 316 16.68 0.87 -0.09
C GLN A 316 18.10 1.16 0.46
N PRO A 317 18.59 2.41 0.31
CA PRO A 317 17.89 3.55 -0.26
C PRO A 317 18.09 3.69 -1.79
N PHE A 318 18.84 2.78 -2.45
CA PHE A 318 19.23 2.94 -3.86
C PHE A 318 18.04 2.96 -4.81
N ILE A 319 17.10 2.02 -4.66
CA ILE A 319 15.94 1.91 -5.57
C ILE A 319 15.06 3.17 -5.54
N LEU A 320 15.07 3.92 -4.45
CA LEU A 320 14.28 5.14 -4.29
C LEU A 320 14.95 6.33 -4.96
N GLN A 321 16.28 6.31 -5.13
CA GLN A 321 17.05 7.46 -5.59
C GLN A 321 17.25 7.46 -7.11
N HIS A 322 17.33 8.67 -7.67
CA HIS A 322 17.80 8.90 -9.03
C HIS A 322 19.02 9.83 -8.96
N ASP A 323 20.19 9.29 -9.30
CA ASP A 323 21.49 9.98 -9.26
C ASP A 323 22.34 9.49 -10.45
N PRO A 324 22.27 10.19 -11.60
CA PRO A 324 23.00 9.81 -12.82
C PRO A 324 24.52 9.78 -12.64
N ASP A 325 25.08 10.62 -11.75
CA ASP A 325 26.53 10.67 -11.51
C ASP A 325 27.05 9.38 -10.85
N LYS A 326 26.15 8.63 -10.18
CA LYS A 326 26.43 7.33 -9.57
C LYS A 326 25.89 6.14 -10.37
N GLU A 327 25.36 6.40 -11.57
CA GLU A 327 24.63 5.41 -12.38
C GLU A 327 23.45 4.79 -11.61
N TRP A 328 22.80 5.56 -10.73
CA TRP A 328 21.64 5.12 -9.97
C TRP A 328 20.38 5.63 -10.61
N TYR A 329 19.59 4.72 -11.12
CA TYR A 329 18.38 5.07 -11.81
C TYR A 329 17.18 4.36 -11.22
N GLY A 330 16.84 4.81 -10.02
CA GLY A 330 15.68 4.38 -9.26
C GLY A 330 14.40 5.14 -9.59
N LEU A 331 13.48 5.14 -8.62
CA LEU A 331 12.14 5.70 -8.73
C LEU A 331 12.09 7.24 -8.64
N GLY A 332 13.16 7.89 -8.16
CA GLY A 332 13.24 9.36 -8.11
C GLY A 332 12.49 10.00 -6.94
N PHE A 333 12.44 9.33 -5.78
CA PHE A 333 11.91 9.92 -4.56
C PHE A 333 12.78 11.07 -4.07
N ARG A 334 12.12 12.11 -3.57
CA ARG A 334 12.73 13.16 -2.74
C ARG A 334 13.14 12.53 -1.41
N MET A 335 14.44 12.54 -1.15
CA MET A 335 15.03 12.08 0.09
C MET A 335 15.28 13.29 1.01
N GLU A 336 14.43 13.47 2.02
CA GLU A 336 14.61 14.56 2.99
C GLU A 336 15.67 14.15 4.02
N PRO A 337 16.77 14.92 4.18
CA PRO A 337 17.77 14.62 5.17
C PRO A 337 17.19 14.77 6.58
N PRO A 338 17.67 14.01 7.58
CA PRO A 338 17.29 14.25 8.96
C PRO A 338 17.68 15.68 9.36
N THR A 339 16.80 16.42 10.02
CA THR A 339 17.11 17.81 10.37
C THR A 339 18.19 17.88 11.47
N PRO A 340 19.07 18.91 11.46
CA PRO A 340 20.25 19.00 12.33
C PRO A 340 19.98 18.97 13.85
N LYS A 341 18.71 19.07 14.28
CA LYS A 341 18.33 18.93 15.69
C LYS A 341 18.43 17.50 16.20
N GLN A 342 18.49 16.50 15.31
CA GLN A 342 18.87 15.14 15.67
C GLN A 342 20.37 14.94 15.55
N SER A 343 20.98 15.04 16.73
CA SER A 343 21.92 14.04 17.23
C SER A 343 22.12 12.84 16.30
N ILE A 344 23.35 12.67 15.82
CA ILE A 344 23.92 11.44 15.22
C ILE A 344 23.60 10.14 16.00
N TRP A 345 23.06 10.27 17.21
CA TRP A 345 22.60 9.19 18.09
C TRP A 345 21.12 8.79 17.92
N ALA A 346 20.37 9.42 17.01
CA ALA A 346 19.01 8.97 16.70
C ALA A 346 19.06 7.56 16.07
N PRO A 347 18.19 6.62 16.49
CA PRO A 347 18.20 5.27 15.94
C PRO A 347 17.77 5.28 14.48
N PRO A 348 18.31 4.40 13.61
CA PRO A 348 17.75 4.19 12.29
C PRO A 348 16.27 3.76 12.37
N PRO A 349 15.42 4.17 11.41
CA PRO A 349 15.75 5.02 10.27
C PRO A 349 15.76 6.53 10.60
N ALA A 350 15.53 6.96 11.84
CA ALA A 350 15.45 8.39 12.17
C ALA A 350 16.75 9.18 11.89
N SER A 351 17.90 8.52 11.96
CA SER A 351 19.19 9.09 11.53
C SER A 351 19.45 9.04 10.02
N GLN A 352 18.52 8.50 9.21
CA GLN A 352 18.64 8.36 7.76
C GLN A 352 17.68 9.31 7.04
N ALA A 353 17.99 9.60 5.77
CA ALA A 353 17.11 10.39 4.92
C ALA A 353 15.76 9.68 4.73
N ASN A 354 14.67 10.46 4.77
CA ASN A 354 13.31 9.98 4.65
C ASN A 354 12.82 10.11 3.19
N PRO A 355 12.37 9.04 2.53
CA PRO A 355 11.72 9.15 1.22
C PRO A 355 10.30 9.71 1.39
N VAL A 356 10.13 11.01 1.15
CA VAL A 356 8.87 11.73 1.46
C VAL A 356 7.89 11.79 0.31
N GLY A 357 8.32 11.49 -0.93
CA GLY A 357 7.45 11.49 -2.10
C GLY A 357 8.16 11.68 -3.44
N ILE A 358 7.36 11.72 -4.51
CA ILE A 358 7.72 12.14 -5.87
C ILE A 358 6.79 13.33 -6.19
N ASP A 359 7.37 14.47 -6.54
CA ASP A 359 6.65 15.74 -6.70
C ASP A 359 5.49 15.65 -7.69
N GLY A 360 4.28 16.04 -7.26
CA GLY A 360 3.07 16.01 -8.09
C GLY A 360 2.54 14.61 -8.42
N VAL A 361 3.17 13.55 -7.90
CA VAL A 361 2.87 12.16 -8.23
C VAL A 361 2.44 11.37 -7.00
N LEU A 362 3.30 11.32 -5.97
CA LEU A 362 3.05 10.63 -4.71
C LEU A 362 3.62 11.48 -3.57
N GLU A 363 2.76 12.08 -2.76
CA GLU A 363 3.17 13.01 -1.72
C GLU A 363 2.72 12.52 -0.35
N GLY A 364 3.67 12.33 0.56
CA GLY A 364 3.41 11.95 1.94
C GLY A 364 2.84 13.13 2.72
N LEU A 365 2.05 12.84 3.76
CA LEU A 365 1.56 13.86 4.71
C LEU A 365 2.64 14.22 5.74
N CYS A 366 3.77 14.71 5.23
CA CYS A 366 4.86 15.27 6.01
C CYS A 366 5.56 16.36 5.20
N PRO A 367 6.28 17.29 5.85
CA PRO A 367 7.05 18.29 5.13
C PRO A 367 8.03 17.64 4.13
N PRO A 368 8.23 18.24 2.95
CA PRO A 368 7.78 19.59 2.56
C PRO A 368 6.39 19.65 1.89
N TYR A 369 5.67 18.54 1.74
CA TYR A 369 4.37 18.51 1.04
C TYR A 369 3.19 19.06 1.87
N VAL A 370 3.41 19.25 3.17
CA VAL A 370 2.55 19.98 4.10
C VAL A 370 3.39 20.96 4.90
N LYS A 371 2.81 22.10 5.29
CA LYS A 371 3.53 23.15 6.02
C LYS A 371 3.80 22.80 7.49
N SER A 372 3.01 21.90 8.05
CA SER A 372 3.10 21.45 9.44
C SER A 372 2.39 20.11 9.62
N MET A 373 2.66 19.45 10.75
CA MET A 373 1.92 18.24 11.10
C MET A 373 0.47 18.52 11.51
N ASP A 374 0.13 19.76 11.89
CA ASP A 374 -1.27 20.18 12.02
C ASP A 374 -2.02 20.03 10.70
N GLU A 375 -1.43 20.52 9.60
CA GLU A 375 -2.01 20.39 8.28
C GLU A 375 -2.12 18.93 7.86
N ALA A 376 -1.13 18.09 8.18
CA ALA A 376 -1.20 16.65 7.93
C ALA A 376 -2.43 16.01 8.59
N VAL A 377 -2.68 16.31 9.88
CA VAL A 377 -3.84 15.80 10.61
C VAL A 377 -5.14 16.36 10.02
N ASP A 378 -5.19 17.65 9.72
CA ASP A 378 -6.37 18.29 9.13
C ASP A 378 -6.72 17.70 7.76
N ARG A 379 -5.71 17.35 6.94
CA ARG A 379 -5.95 16.65 5.66
C ARG A 379 -6.54 15.26 5.85
N VAL A 380 -6.13 14.50 6.87
CA VAL A 380 -6.77 13.20 7.18
C VAL A 380 -8.22 13.40 7.63
N ILE A 381 -8.50 14.42 8.44
CA ILE A 381 -9.88 14.75 8.83
C ILE A 381 -10.72 15.16 7.61
N GLU A 382 -10.17 15.94 6.68
CA GLU A 382 -10.85 16.29 5.42
C GLU A 382 -11.06 15.07 4.51
N GLU A 383 -10.06 14.19 4.37
CA GLU A 383 -10.18 12.93 3.62
C GLU A 383 -11.28 12.01 4.20
N LYS A 384 -11.58 12.10 5.51
CA LYS A 384 -12.66 11.35 6.16
C LYS A 384 -14.01 12.06 6.08
N TYR A 385 -14.12 13.31 6.49
CA TYR A 385 -15.42 13.98 6.71
C TYR A 385 -15.69 15.16 5.79
N GLY A 386 -14.71 15.55 4.98
CA GLY A 386 -14.86 16.58 3.96
C GLY A 386 -15.93 16.21 2.94
N SER A 387 -16.37 17.18 2.13
CA SER A 387 -17.48 17.00 1.18
C SER A 387 -17.24 15.88 0.13
N GLN A 388 -15.99 15.48 -0.07
CA GLN A 388 -15.56 14.39 -0.95
C GLN A 388 -14.90 13.23 -0.19
N GLY A 389 -14.93 13.28 1.15
CA GLY A 389 -14.31 12.30 2.03
C GLY A 389 -15.16 11.05 2.24
N ALA A 390 -14.57 10.04 2.87
CA ALA A 390 -15.17 8.71 3.06
C ALA A 390 -16.53 8.69 3.79
N TYR A 391 -16.84 9.71 4.58
CA TYR A 391 -18.12 9.84 5.30
C TYR A 391 -18.87 11.13 4.93
N GLY A 392 -18.26 12.03 4.16
CA GLY A 392 -18.89 13.27 3.73
C GLY A 392 -19.52 13.21 2.33
N ASP A 393 -19.01 12.37 1.42
CA ASP A 393 -19.62 12.15 0.12
C ASP A 393 -20.79 11.15 0.20
N LYS A 394 -21.98 11.67 0.51
CA LYS A 394 -23.19 10.87 0.67
C LYS A 394 -23.56 10.06 -0.57
N GLU A 395 -23.24 10.56 -1.77
CA GLU A 395 -23.56 9.87 -3.02
C GLU A 395 -22.73 8.60 -3.16
N VAL A 396 -21.41 8.70 -2.92
CA VAL A 396 -20.50 7.56 -2.93
C VAL A 396 -20.83 6.61 -1.77
N PHE A 397 -21.00 7.14 -0.56
CA PHE A 397 -21.26 6.36 0.65
C PHE A 397 -22.55 5.53 0.55
N SER A 398 -23.61 6.09 -0.03
CA SER A 398 -24.90 5.38 -0.15
C SER A 398 -24.89 4.19 -1.09
N ARG A 399 -23.85 4.02 -1.93
CA ARG A 399 -23.78 2.94 -2.92
C ARG A 399 -23.65 1.55 -2.31
N SER A 400 -23.14 1.43 -1.08
CA SER A 400 -23.04 0.15 -0.37
C SER A 400 -24.38 -0.30 0.23
N TYR A 401 -25.40 0.56 0.24
CA TYR A 401 -26.67 0.31 0.91
C TYR A 401 -27.79 0.05 -0.09
N GLN A 402 -28.69 -0.88 0.26
CA GLN A 402 -29.91 -1.15 -0.54
C GLN A 402 -30.82 0.08 -0.65
N ALA A 403 -30.92 0.87 0.42
CA ALA A 403 -31.72 2.09 0.47
C ALA A 403 -30.88 3.26 0.98
N LYS A 404 -31.01 4.41 0.33
CA LYS A 404 -30.31 5.65 0.73
C LYS A 404 -30.62 6.06 2.17
N SER A 405 -31.84 5.82 2.64
CA SER A 405 -32.26 6.10 4.02
C SER A 405 -31.46 5.32 5.07
N ASN A 406 -30.96 4.11 4.76
CA ASN A 406 -30.10 3.34 5.66
C ASN A 406 -28.70 3.95 5.76
N ALA A 407 -28.15 4.39 4.62
CA ALA A 407 -26.88 5.11 4.59
C ALA A 407 -26.97 6.42 5.39
N GLU A 408 -28.06 7.17 5.20
CA GLU A 408 -28.32 8.38 5.99
C GLU A 408 -28.49 8.09 7.48
N ALA A 409 -29.11 6.95 7.84
CA ALA A 409 -29.24 6.53 9.24
C ALA A 409 -27.89 6.20 9.87
N PHE A 410 -26.98 5.55 9.13
CA PHE A 410 -25.62 5.33 9.57
C PHE A 410 -24.91 6.67 9.81
N LEU A 411 -24.89 7.55 8.80
CA LEU A 411 -24.18 8.83 8.87
C LEU A 411 -24.71 9.77 9.96
N ARG A 412 -26.01 9.71 10.29
CA ARG A 412 -26.57 10.46 11.43
C ARG A 412 -26.05 9.98 12.78
N ASN A 413 -25.64 8.71 12.88
CA ASN A 413 -25.23 8.09 14.13
C ASN A 413 -23.72 7.96 14.28
N ALA A 414 -22.98 7.93 13.16
CA ALA A 414 -21.54 7.95 13.11
C ALA A 414 -21.02 9.31 13.55
N GLU A 415 -20.41 9.36 14.72
CA GLU A 415 -19.93 10.61 15.31
C GLU A 415 -18.44 10.80 14.98
N PRO A 416 -17.99 11.98 14.53
CA PRO A 416 -16.58 12.26 14.28
C PRO A 416 -15.72 12.22 15.55
N HIS A 417 -14.39 12.21 15.38
CA HIS A 417 -13.46 12.38 16.49
C HIS A 417 -13.69 13.71 17.23
N SER A 418 -13.51 13.72 18.56
CA SER A 418 -13.62 14.94 19.36
C SER A 418 -12.52 15.96 19.02
N LYS A 419 -12.78 17.25 19.28
CA LYS A 419 -11.76 18.31 19.08
C LYS A 419 -10.50 18.07 19.91
N GLU A 420 -10.64 17.56 21.12
CA GLU A 420 -9.50 17.26 21.98
C GLU A 420 -8.69 16.06 21.47
N THR A 421 -9.35 15.02 20.93
CA THR A 421 -8.69 13.90 20.24
C THR A 421 -7.88 14.38 19.04
N ILE A 422 -8.46 15.27 18.20
CA ILE A 422 -7.78 15.84 17.04
C ILE A 422 -6.58 16.68 17.51
N GLN A 423 -6.76 17.54 18.52
CA GLN A 423 -5.67 18.35 19.04
C GLN A 423 -4.53 17.50 19.60
N TYR A 424 -4.83 16.45 20.37
CA TYR A 424 -3.78 15.59 20.90
C TYR A 424 -3.07 14.78 19.81
N THR A 425 -3.78 14.39 18.75
CA THR A 425 -3.17 13.81 17.55
C THR A 425 -2.17 14.76 16.90
N LYS A 426 -2.53 16.06 16.80
CA LYS A 426 -1.62 17.11 16.32
C LYS A 426 -0.41 17.23 17.24
N ASP A 427 -0.60 17.28 18.55
CA ASP A 427 0.49 17.34 19.53
C ASP A 427 1.46 16.17 19.35
N ILE A 428 0.95 14.95 19.12
CA ILE A 428 1.77 13.75 18.87
C ILE A 428 2.54 13.86 17.56
N CYS A 429 1.88 14.24 16.47
CA CYS A 429 2.53 14.32 15.17
C CYS A 429 3.59 15.44 15.13
N ASN A 430 3.31 16.61 15.72
CA ASN A 430 4.31 17.67 15.85
C ASN A 430 5.45 17.25 16.78
N TYR A 431 5.18 16.61 17.92
CA TYR A 431 6.25 16.08 18.77
C TYR A 431 7.18 15.14 17.98
N ILE A 432 6.60 14.22 17.20
CA ILE A 432 7.36 13.31 16.34
C ILE A 432 8.21 14.12 15.36
N TYR A 433 7.65 15.07 14.63
CA TYR A 433 8.40 15.83 13.63
C TYR A 433 9.44 16.79 14.25
N ASP A 434 9.15 17.43 15.38
CA ASP A 434 10.08 18.34 16.05
C ASP A 434 11.28 17.60 16.69
N THR A 435 11.07 16.35 17.09
CA THR A 435 12.10 15.48 17.68
C THR A 435 12.84 14.71 16.57
N TYR A 436 12.06 14.15 15.66
CA TYR A 436 12.27 13.33 14.44
C TYR A 436 12.82 14.00 13.19
N GLY A 437 12.54 15.29 12.98
CA GLY A 437 12.83 15.96 11.70
C GLY A 437 12.18 15.29 10.48
N ARG A 438 11.31 14.31 10.71
CA ARG A 438 10.68 13.41 9.76
C ARG A 438 9.40 12.87 10.39
N PHE A 439 8.51 12.36 9.55
CA PHE A 439 7.31 11.68 10.01
C PHE A 439 6.98 10.50 9.07
N PRO A 440 6.69 9.31 9.61
CA PRO A 440 6.82 8.93 11.03
C PRO A 440 8.28 8.84 11.50
N ALA A 441 8.51 8.71 12.82
CA ALA A 441 9.87 8.70 13.40
C ALA A 441 10.69 7.47 13.00
N HIS A 442 10.11 6.27 13.13
CA HIS A 442 10.83 5.00 13.10
C HIS A 442 10.49 4.13 11.87
N ILE A 443 9.86 4.73 10.86
CA ILE A 443 9.61 4.12 9.56
C ILE A 443 9.69 5.20 8.49
N ASP A 444 9.95 4.80 7.25
CA ASP A 444 9.90 5.70 6.09
C ASP A 444 8.48 6.19 5.81
N ALA A 445 8.34 7.46 5.40
CA ALA A 445 7.07 8.03 4.98
C ALA A 445 6.47 7.22 3.83
N PHE A 446 7.32 6.85 2.86
CA PHE A 446 7.04 5.80 1.89
C PHE A 446 7.89 4.56 2.18
N PHE A 447 7.29 3.62 2.89
CA PHE A 447 7.92 2.35 3.21
C PHE A 447 7.94 1.41 2.01
N VAL A 448 9.11 0.79 1.78
CA VAL A 448 9.26 -0.27 0.78
C VAL A 448 9.55 -1.60 1.48
N PRO A 449 8.68 -2.63 1.32
CA PRO A 449 8.91 -3.94 1.95
C PRO A 449 10.14 -4.69 1.39
N GLY A 450 10.77 -4.20 0.32
CA GLY A 450 11.95 -4.82 -0.30
C GLY A 450 11.63 -6.04 -1.17
N ILE A 451 10.36 -6.24 -1.50
CA ILE A 451 9.88 -7.33 -2.36
C ILE A 451 9.38 -6.81 -3.70
N TRP A 452 9.62 -7.58 -4.74
CA TRP A 452 9.32 -7.31 -6.14
C TRP A 452 8.55 -8.52 -6.63
N LEU A 453 7.55 -8.31 -7.47
CA LEU A 453 6.90 -9.42 -8.18
C LEU A 453 7.14 -9.27 -9.67
N GLN A 454 7.85 -10.23 -10.24
CA GLN A 454 8.18 -10.25 -11.66
C GLN A 454 7.37 -11.33 -12.39
N PHE A 455 6.80 -10.94 -13.52
CA PHE A 455 6.16 -11.80 -14.48
C PHE A 455 6.95 -11.84 -15.79
N SER A 456 6.83 -12.94 -16.52
CA SER A 456 7.45 -13.12 -17.83
C SER A 456 6.86 -14.31 -18.57
N HIS A 457 6.89 -14.30 -19.90
CA HIS A 457 6.86 -15.55 -20.67
C HIS A 457 8.08 -16.39 -20.30
N LEU A 458 7.87 -17.68 -20.03
CA LEU A 458 8.94 -18.57 -19.62
C LEU A 458 9.79 -19.01 -20.80
N GLU A 459 11.08 -19.19 -20.55
CA GLU A 459 11.97 -19.93 -21.43
C GLU A 459 11.64 -21.43 -21.33
N LEU A 460 10.66 -21.90 -22.10
CA LEU A 460 10.13 -23.26 -21.96
C LEU A 460 11.21 -24.33 -22.21
N GLU A 461 12.15 -24.08 -23.10
CA GLU A 461 13.26 -24.98 -23.45
C GLU A 461 14.20 -25.20 -22.25
N TYR A 462 14.42 -24.18 -21.42
CA TYR A 462 15.13 -24.33 -20.14
C TYR A 462 14.36 -25.26 -19.20
N TYR A 463 13.06 -25.04 -19.06
CA TYR A 463 12.22 -25.85 -18.17
C TYR A 463 12.09 -27.30 -18.65
N GLN A 464 11.91 -27.52 -19.95
CA GLN A 464 11.85 -28.85 -20.57
C GLN A 464 13.15 -29.62 -20.43
N LYS A 465 14.30 -28.92 -20.48
CA LYS A 465 15.61 -29.55 -20.33
C LYS A 465 15.88 -30.03 -18.90
N TYR A 466 15.42 -29.29 -17.88
CA TYR A 466 15.88 -29.49 -16.50
C TYR A 466 14.81 -29.87 -15.49
N TYR A 467 13.52 -29.72 -15.79
CA TYR A 467 12.45 -29.90 -14.82
C TYR A 467 11.34 -30.83 -15.33
N ASP A 468 10.61 -31.41 -14.38
CA ASP A 468 9.41 -32.21 -14.67
C ASP A 468 8.32 -31.33 -15.34
N PRO A 469 7.78 -31.73 -16.51
CA PRO A 469 6.69 -31.04 -17.20
C PRO A 469 5.45 -30.75 -16.33
N ALA A 470 5.16 -31.59 -15.32
CA ALA A 470 4.06 -31.34 -14.40
C ALA A 470 4.22 -30.03 -13.62
N LEU A 471 5.45 -29.52 -13.48
CA LEU A 471 5.73 -28.28 -12.76
C LEU A 471 5.44 -27.03 -13.59
N PHE A 472 5.21 -27.11 -14.90
CA PHE A 472 4.97 -25.94 -15.76
C PHE A 472 3.91 -26.21 -16.84
N SER A 473 3.02 -27.18 -16.62
CA SER A 473 1.98 -27.60 -17.57
C SER A 473 1.08 -26.46 -18.02
N ARG A 474 0.69 -25.56 -17.10
CA ARG A 474 -0.12 -24.38 -17.42
C ARG A 474 0.66 -23.38 -18.28
N GLN A 475 1.93 -23.16 -17.96
CA GLN A 475 2.81 -22.27 -18.72
C GLN A 475 3.12 -22.81 -20.13
N ALA A 476 3.27 -24.12 -20.27
CA ALA A 476 3.48 -24.75 -21.57
C ALA A 476 2.28 -24.58 -22.54
N LYS A 477 1.08 -24.37 -22.00
CA LYS A 477 -0.15 -24.13 -22.78
C LYS A 477 -0.45 -22.65 -23.02
N HIS A 478 0.39 -21.74 -22.52
CA HIS A 478 0.10 -20.32 -22.56
C HIS A 478 -0.16 -19.81 -23.99
N ALA A 479 0.79 -20.02 -24.92
CA ALA A 479 0.64 -19.59 -26.32
C ALA A 479 -0.66 -20.08 -26.98
N GLU A 480 -0.98 -21.38 -26.80
CA GLU A 480 -2.23 -21.98 -27.31
C GLU A 480 -3.47 -21.30 -26.72
N LEU A 481 -3.48 -21.05 -25.41
CA LEU A 481 -4.64 -20.49 -24.71
C LEU A 481 -4.88 -19.03 -25.08
N TRP A 482 -3.82 -18.25 -25.21
CA TRP A 482 -3.92 -16.82 -25.49
C TRP A 482 -4.05 -16.51 -26.97
N GLY A 483 -3.86 -17.49 -27.86
CA GLY A 483 -3.88 -17.25 -29.30
C GLY A 483 -2.70 -16.37 -29.73
N ASP A 484 -1.70 -16.24 -28.86
CA ASP A 484 -0.45 -15.57 -29.10
C ASP A 484 0.56 -16.58 -29.63
N ARG A 485 1.14 -16.20 -30.78
CA ARG A 485 2.17 -16.88 -31.59
C ARG A 485 1.65 -17.87 -32.64
#